data_AF-A0A127SXV3-F1
#
_entry.id   AF-A0A127SXV3-F1
#
_cell.length_a   1.000
_cell.length_b   1.000
_cell.length_c   1.000
_cell.angle_alpha   90.00
_cell.angle_beta   90.00
_cell.angle_gamma   90.00
#
_symmetry.space_group_name_H-M   'P 1'
#
loop_
_entity.id
_entity.type
_entity.pdbx_description
1 polymer ?
#
loop_
_entity_poly.entity_id
_entity_poly.type
_entity_poly.pdbx_seq_one_letter_code
_entity_poly.pdbx_strand_id
1 'polypeptide(L)'
;VITEQSFEVDLNDWGEVRFVSYLPTYDTLWEDVSFVLAKDNQIVYHFPAYFENNSTENNSVGMFDSVEAVGFHDIDGDGAKDVIVIVNYVTGAGPQGMIPRKTIRIFNSQNDGFVIQHDLIDELMKNMKEDDISISAICDYVTLIETDEIYDGYRTIYQQYFADEGCDFMISYSASGNSRVILNENEEIIEILVYDRLSENEKCELYVWYRSKKNADGSWYISEAQ
;
A
#
# COMPACT_ATOMS: atom_id res chain seq x y z
N VAL A 1 5.39 5.64 24.10
CA VAL A 1 6.29 5.14 23.04
C VAL A 1 5.94 3.70 22.77
N ILE A 2 5.79 3.34 21.49
CA ILE A 2 5.60 1.97 21.02
C ILE A 2 7.00 1.43 20.72
N THR A 3 7.65 0.85 21.73
CA THR A 3 9.09 0.53 21.67
C THR A 3 9.45 -0.42 20.53
N GLU A 4 8.60 -1.42 20.26
CA GLU A 4 8.83 -2.40 19.18
C GLU A 4 8.67 -1.81 17.78
N GLN A 5 8.06 -0.62 17.66
CA GLN A 5 7.87 0.12 16.41
C GLN A 5 8.60 1.46 16.45
N SER A 6 9.77 1.48 17.09
CA SER A 6 10.65 2.64 17.19
C SER A 6 12.09 2.18 16.94
N PHE A 7 12.73 2.74 15.92
CA PHE A 7 13.95 2.18 15.32
C PHE A 7 15.07 3.20 15.27
N GLU A 8 16.29 2.77 15.55
CA GLU A 8 17.49 3.52 15.19
C GLU A 8 17.70 3.37 13.68
N VAL A 9 17.90 4.48 12.97
CA VAL A 9 17.99 4.54 11.53
C VAL A 9 18.96 5.64 11.08
N ASP A 10 19.75 5.35 10.06
CA ASP A 10 20.45 6.37 9.29
C ASP A 10 19.50 6.90 8.21
N LEU A 11 18.97 8.10 8.44
CA LEU A 11 17.85 8.67 7.68
C LEU A 11 18.26 9.98 6.99
N ASN A 12 18.68 9.87 5.73
CA ASN A 12 18.99 11.00 4.85
C ASN A 12 19.93 12.02 5.53
N ASP A 13 19.65 13.32 5.37
CA ASP A 13 20.44 14.38 5.98
C ASP A 13 20.28 14.50 7.52
N TRP A 14 19.37 13.73 8.14
CA TRP A 14 19.25 13.66 9.60
C TRP A 14 20.39 12.83 10.23
N GLY A 15 21.00 11.94 9.42
CA GLY A 15 22.01 10.97 9.84
C GLY A 15 21.45 9.92 10.79
N GLU A 16 22.27 9.44 11.72
CA GLU A 16 21.82 8.53 12.78
C GLU A 16 20.83 9.24 13.73
N VAL A 17 19.57 8.79 13.69
CA VAL A 17 18.46 9.24 14.52
C VAL A 17 17.60 8.05 14.92
N ARG A 18 16.74 8.27 15.91
CA ARG A 18 15.69 7.32 16.28
C ARG A 18 14.35 7.78 15.75
N PHE A 19 13.71 6.99 14.90
CA PHE A 19 12.29 7.13 14.61
C PHE A 19 11.49 6.59 15.79
N VAL A 20 10.53 7.37 16.31
CA VAL A 20 9.77 7.01 17.51
C VAL A 20 8.27 7.10 17.22
N SER A 21 7.58 5.98 17.39
CA SER A 21 6.11 5.91 17.39
C SER A 21 5.58 6.19 18.80
N TYR A 22 4.70 7.16 18.94
CA TYR A 22 4.05 7.52 20.20
C TYR A 22 2.60 7.06 20.21
N LEU A 23 2.24 6.33 21.27
CA LEU A 23 0.84 6.07 21.59
C LEU A 23 0.09 7.40 21.73
N PRO A 24 -1.20 7.44 21.37
CA PRO A 24 -2.08 8.52 21.78
C PRO A 24 -1.96 8.80 23.28
N THR A 25 -2.13 10.05 23.71
CA THR A 25 -2.25 10.37 25.15
C THR A 25 -3.52 9.79 25.76
N TYR A 26 -4.54 9.54 24.92
CA TYR A 26 -5.89 9.12 25.31
C TYR A 26 -6.64 10.18 26.13
N ASP A 27 -6.20 11.44 26.06
CA ASP A 27 -6.97 12.57 26.59
C ASP A 27 -8.30 12.72 25.83
N THR A 28 -8.33 12.28 24.57
CA THR A 28 -9.55 12.09 23.77
C THR A 28 -9.60 10.66 23.23
N LEU A 29 -10.81 10.12 23.03
CA LEU A 29 -11.01 8.74 22.56
C LEU A 29 -10.45 8.50 21.14
N TRP A 30 -10.38 9.55 20.34
CA TRP A 30 -10.11 9.48 18.90
C TRP A 30 -8.73 10.00 18.53
N GLU A 31 -7.87 10.29 19.51
CA GLU A 31 -6.52 10.74 19.22
C GLU A 31 -5.72 9.69 18.44
N ASP A 32 -5.06 10.13 17.37
CA ASP A 32 -4.29 9.27 16.48
C ASP A 32 -2.83 9.11 16.95
N VAL A 33 -2.16 8.07 16.45
CA VAL A 33 -0.73 7.84 16.67
C VAL A 33 0.11 8.99 16.12
N SER A 34 1.19 9.33 16.81
CA SER A 34 2.12 10.38 16.40
C SER A 34 3.54 9.84 16.22
N PHE A 35 4.32 10.47 15.33
CA PHE A 35 5.68 10.06 15.03
C PHE A 35 6.66 11.23 15.14
N VAL A 36 7.87 10.95 15.61
CA VAL A 36 8.95 11.94 15.71
C VAL A 36 10.30 11.34 15.35
N LEU A 37 11.26 12.20 15.00
CA LEU A 37 12.68 11.85 15.05
C LEU A 37 13.27 12.37 16.36
N ALA A 38 14.06 11.52 17.01
CA ALA A 38 14.80 11.86 18.21
C ALA A 38 16.30 11.63 18.01
N LYS A 39 17.12 12.54 18.56
CA LYS A 39 18.58 12.45 18.58
C LYS A 39 19.07 12.86 19.97
N ASP A 40 19.98 12.08 20.56
CA ASP A 40 20.48 12.33 21.92
C ASP A 40 19.38 12.54 22.97
N ASN A 41 18.32 11.73 22.90
CA ASN A 41 17.11 11.82 23.73
C ASN A 41 16.31 13.13 23.61
N GLN A 42 16.56 13.94 22.58
CA GLN A 42 15.78 15.14 22.26
C GLN A 42 14.99 14.93 20.98
N ILE A 43 13.75 15.41 20.95
CA ILE A 43 12.96 15.42 19.72
C ILE A 43 13.53 16.50 18.80
N VAL A 44 13.89 16.12 17.58
CA VAL A 44 14.46 17.01 16.56
C VAL A 44 13.49 17.27 15.40
N TYR A 45 12.47 16.43 15.23
CA TYR A 45 11.47 16.58 14.19
C TYR A 45 10.13 15.94 14.59
N HIS A 46 9.02 16.59 14.22
CA HIS A 46 7.67 16.04 14.34
C HIS A 46 7.13 15.74 12.94
N PHE A 47 6.69 14.52 12.70
CA PHE A 47 6.00 14.19 11.46
C PHE A 47 4.63 14.86 11.43
N PRO A 48 4.13 15.25 10.24
CA PRO A 48 2.79 15.79 10.09
C PRO A 48 1.73 14.79 10.59
N ALA A 49 0.67 15.31 11.21
CA ALA A 49 -0.49 14.51 11.57
C ALA A 49 -1.28 14.13 10.31
N TYR A 50 -1.76 12.89 10.24
CA TYR A 50 -2.52 12.42 9.08
C TYR A 50 -3.93 13.00 9.02
N PHE A 51 -4.58 13.12 10.17
CA PHE A 51 -5.88 13.74 10.29
C PHE A 51 -5.77 15.12 10.94
N GLU A 52 -6.73 16.00 10.61
CA GLU A 52 -6.85 17.30 11.24
C GLU A 52 -6.92 17.15 12.76
N ASN A 53 -6.16 17.98 13.49
CA ASN A 53 -6.06 17.94 14.96
C ASN A 53 -5.56 16.59 15.54
N ASN A 54 -4.90 15.76 14.73
CA ASN A 54 -4.43 14.43 15.13
C ASN A 54 -5.57 13.56 15.73
N SER A 55 -6.75 13.59 15.11
CA SER A 55 -7.95 12.90 15.58
C SER A 55 -8.66 12.14 14.47
N THR A 56 -9.08 10.91 14.74
CA THR A 56 -9.83 10.05 13.82
C THR A 56 -11.35 10.26 13.86
N GLU A 57 -11.85 11.14 14.73
CA GLU A 57 -13.27 11.27 15.09
C GLU A 57 -14.21 11.45 13.87
N ASN A 58 -13.76 12.18 12.85
CA ASN A 58 -14.58 12.54 11.69
C ASN A 58 -14.23 11.78 10.40
N ASN A 59 -13.37 10.76 10.49
CA ASN A 59 -12.78 10.12 9.31
C ASN A 59 -13.22 8.65 9.13
N SER A 60 -14.12 8.14 9.97
CA SER A 60 -14.66 6.77 9.93
C SER A 60 -13.59 5.65 10.02
N VAL A 61 -12.37 5.96 10.45
CA VAL A 61 -11.24 5.00 10.52
C VAL A 61 -11.28 4.18 11.82
N GLY A 62 -11.80 4.76 12.91
CA GLY A 62 -11.94 4.07 14.20
C GLY A 62 -10.88 4.49 15.22
N MET A 63 -10.83 3.77 16.34
CA MET A 63 -9.88 4.01 17.44
C MET A 63 -8.55 3.33 17.13
N PHE A 64 -7.44 4.03 17.40
CA PHE A 64 -6.10 3.45 17.26
C PHE A 64 -5.97 2.16 18.07
N ASP A 65 -5.45 1.10 17.43
CA ASP A 65 -5.14 -0.19 18.06
C ASP A 65 -3.63 -0.39 18.19
N SER A 66 -2.92 -0.38 17.06
CA SER A 66 -1.48 -0.69 17.03
C SER A 66 -0.77 -0.12 15.81
N VAL A 67 0.55 0.04 15.91
CA VAL A 67 1.43 0.16 14.74
C VAL A 67 1.91 -1.24 14.39
N GLU A 68 1.62 -1.70 13.18
CA GLU A 68 1.96 -3.05 12.72
C GLU A 68 3.38 -3.13 12.17
N ALA A 69 3.79 -2.11 11.42
CA ALA A 69 5.12 -2.06 10.81
C ALA A 69 5.54 -0.62 10.52
N VAL A 70 6.85 -0.38 10.55
CA VAL A 70 7.51 0.82 10.04
C VAL A 70 8.60 0.38 9.06
N GLY A 71 8.65 1.03 7.90
CA GLY A 71 9.67 0.82 6.87
C GLY A 71 10.33 2.12 6.45
N PHE A 72 11.59 2.03 6.04
CA PHE A 72 12.38 3.15 5.53
C PHE A 72 12.93 2.81 4.15
N HIS A 73 12.30 3.33 3.10
CA HIS A 73 12.61 2.99 1.70
C HIS A 73 12.51 4.23 0.84
N ASP A 74 13.41 4.35 -0.14
CA ASP A 74 13.28 5.31 -1.23
C ASP A 74 12.24 4.74 -2.21
N ILE A 75 11.03 5.30 -2.20
CA ILE A 75 9.93 4.79 -3.04
C ILE A 75 9.70 5.59 -4.31
N ASP A 76 10.20 6.83 -4.40
CA ASP A 76 10.08 7.69 -5.60
C ASP A 76 11.38 7.78 -6.42
N GLY A 77 12.44 7.09 -5.97
CA GLY A 77 13.71 6.97 -6.67
C GLY A 77 14.58 8.22 -6.61
N ASP A 78 14.30 9.16 -5.69
CA ASP A 78 15.07 10.40 -5.55
C ASP A 78 16.40 10.22 -4.78
N GLY A 79 16.61 9.03 -4.22
CA GLY A 79 17.79 8.65 -3.44
C GLY A 79 17.65 8.90 -1.93
N ALA A 80 16.58 9.53 -1.47
CA ALA A 80 16.24 9.76 -0.07
C ALA A 80 15.23 8.71 0.41
N LYS A 81 15.41 8.19 1.63
CA LYS A 81 14.46 7.26 2.23
C LYS A 81 13.21 8.01 2.70
N ASP A 82 12.07 7.49 2.31
CA ASP A 82 10.75 7.81 2.84
C ASP A 82 10.43 6.94 4.06
N VAL A 83 9.38 7.30 4.79
CA VAL A 83 8.88 6.51 5.92
C VAL A 83 7.49 5.98 5.61
N ILE A 84 7.34 4.66 5.70
CA ILE A 84 6.06 3.96 5.51
C ILE A 84 5.64 3.37 6.85
N VAL A 85 4.40 3.58 7.27
CA VAL A 85 3.84 3.01 8.49
C VAL A 85 2.52 2.30 8.20
N ILE A 86 2.36 1.09 8.70
CA ILE A 86 1.09 0.36 8.68
C ILE A 86 0.49 0.45 10.08
N VAL A 87 -0.74 0.97 10.15
CA VAL A 87 -1.43 1.27 11.42
C VAL A 87 -2.78 0.58 11.43
N ASN A 88 -3.09 -0.07 12.54
CA ASN A 88 -4.33 -0.79 12.77
C ASN A 88 -5.31 0.01 13.62
N TYR A 89 -6.59 -0.04 13.25
CA TYR A 89 -7.70 0.63 13.95
C TYR A 89 -8.87 -0.32 14.20
N VAL A 90 -9.60 -0.10 15.28
CA VAL A 90 -10.85 -0.83 15.59
C VAL A 90 -12.04 0.11 15.46
N THR A 91 -13.09 -0.33 14.76
CA THR A 91 -14.21 0.54 14.34
C THR A 91 -15.47 0.38 15.20
N GLY A 92 -15.51 -0.57 16.14
CA GLY A 92 -16.69 -0.71 16.99
C GLY A 92 -16.57 -1.73 18.11
N ALA A 93 -17.69 -1.94 18.80
CA ALA A 93 -17.80 -2.90 19.90
C ALA A 93 -18.29 -4.28 19.41
N GLY A 94 -17.84 -5.34 20.08
CA GLY A 94 -18.21 -6.72 19.79
C GLY A 94 -17.22 -7.45 18.86
N PRO A 95 -17.39 -8.77 18.64
CA PRO A 95 -16.35 -9.60 18.02
C PRO A 95 -15.91 -9.15 16.62
N GLN A 96 -16.81 -8.57 15.84
CA GLN A 96 -16.51 -8.08 14.48
C GLN A 96 -15.96 -6.64 14.49
N GLY A 97 -16.38 -5.80 15.44
CA GLY A 97 -15.90 -4.42 15.54
C GLY A 97 -14.50 -4.30 16.16
N MET A 98 -14.05 -5.35 16.84
CA MET A 98 -12.72 -5.47 17.44
C MET A 98 -11.70 -6.14 16.50
N ILE A 99 -12.08 -6.48 15.27
CA ILE A 99 -11.12 -6.95 14.26
C ILE A 99 -10.36 -5.71 13.76
N PRO A 100 -9.04 -5.61 14.02
CA PRO A 100 -8.29 -4.44 13.60
C PRO A 100 -8.26 -4.33 12.07
N ARG A 101 -8.34 -3.10 11.58
CA ARG A 101 -8.29 -2.75 10.16
C ARG A 101 -7.04 -1.98 9.81
N LYS A 102 -6.32 -2.41 8.78
CA LYS A 102 -5.10 -1.76 8.34
C LYS A 102 -5.38 -0.44 7.62
N THR A 103 -4.54 0.54 7.88
CA THR A 103 -4.37 1.73 7.05
C THR A 103 -2.89 2.03 6.88
N ILE A 104 -2.57 2.80 5.85
CA ILE A 104 -1.18 3.13 5.49
C ILE A 104 -0.90 4.61 5.82
N ARG A 105 0.34 4.91 6.19
CA ARG A 105 0.92 6.27 6.19
C ARG A 105 2.19 6.23 5.37
N ILE A 106 2.32 7.17 4.43
CA ILE A 106 3.53 7.36 3.63
C ILE A 106 3.96 8.81 3.83
N PHE A 107 5.14 8.96 4.40
CA PHE A 107 5.81 10.24 4.63
C PHE A 107 6.97 10.31 3.64
N ASN A 108 6.76 11.03 2.55
CA ASN A 108 7.78 11.24 1.54
C ASN A 108 8.77 12.32 2.00
N SER A 109 10.05 12.05 1.85
CA SER A 109 11.15 12.94 2.22
C SER A 109 11.20 14.13 1.28
N GLN A 110 11.09 15.36 1.80
CA GLN A 110 11.20 16.57 0.99
C GLN A 110 11.99 17.65 1.71
N ASN A 111 13.03 18.18 1.05
CA ASN A 111 13.91 19.23 1.57
C ASN A 111 14.46 18.90 2.97
N ASP A 112 13.86 19.49 4.01
CA ASP A 112 14.21 19.42 5.43
C ASP A 112 13.12 18.76 6.29
N GLY A 113 12.22 17.97 5.68
CA GLY A 113 11.13 17.32 6.39
C GLY A 113 10.44 16.23 5.57
N PHE A 114 9.19 15.98 5.93
CA PHE A 114 8.37 14.94 5.30
C PHE A 114 6.96 15.44 4.99
N VAL A 115 6.40 14.96 3.90
CA VAL A 115 5.05 15.27 3.42
C VAL A 115 4.22 13.99 3.31
N ILE A 116 2.97 14.04 3.75
CA ILE A 116 2.06 12.88 3.65
C ILE A 116 1.56 12.74 2.21
N GLN A 117 1.70 11.54 1.66
CA GLN A 117 1.26 11.22 0.30
C GLN A 117 -0.18 10.69 0.28
N HIS A 118 -1.16 11.58 0.49
CA HIS A 118 -2.59 11.20 0.57
C HIS A 118 -3.08 10.48 -0.69
N ASP A 119 -2.79 11.01 -1.89
CA ASP A 119 -3.27 10.42 -3.15
C ASP A 119 -2.70 9.00 -3.36
N LEU A 120 -1.42 8.79 -3.02
CA LEU A 120 -0.80 7.47 -3.09
C LEU A 120 -1.40 6.50 -2.07
N ILE A 121 -1.65 6.97 -0.85
CA ILE A 121 -2.28 6.15 0.20
C ILE A 121 -3.69 5.73 -0.24
N ASP A 122 -4.50 6.66 -0.75
CA ASP A 122 -5.85 6.36 -1.25
C ASP A 122 -5.81 5.34 -2.40
N GLU A 123 -4.83 5.46 -3.29
CA GLU A 123 -4.61 4.52 -4.39
C GLU A 123 -4.23 3.12 -3.87
N LEU A 124 -3.29 3.01 -2.93
CA LEU A 124 -2.89 1.73 -2.34
C LEU A 124 -4.08 1.09 -1.60
N MET A 125 -4.80 1.85 -0.78
CA MET A 125 -5.95 1.37 -0.02
C MET A 125 -7.11 0.92 -0.93
N LYS A 126 -7.22 1.49 -2.14
CA LYS A 126 -8.24 1.10 -3.13
C LYS A 126 -7.89 -0.19 -3.86
N ASN A 127 -6.62 -0.45 -4.13
CA ASN A 127 -6.20 -1.52 -5.04
C ASN A 127 -5.48 -2.69 -4.36
N MET A 128 -5.06 -2.54 -3.11
CA MET A 128 -4.49 -3.64 -2.32
C MET A 128 -5.55 -4.27 -1.44
N LYS A 129 -5.59 -5.61 -1.41
CA LYS A 129 -6.36 -6.32 -0.39
C LYS A 129 -5.71 -6.10 0.97
N GLU A 130 -6.54 -5.91 1.98
CA GLU A 130 -6.09 -5.60 3.34
C GLU A 130 -5.05 -6.62 3.89
N ASP A 131 -5.30 -7.92 3.68
CA ASP A 131 -4.41 -8.99 4.13
C ASP A 131 -3.04 -9.00 3.42
N ASP A 132 -2.97 -8.42 2.21
CA ASP A 132 -1.76 -8.36 1.39
C ASP A 132 -0.92 -7.09 1.70
N ILE A 133 -1.44 -6.14 2.48
CA ILE A 133 -0.71 -4.92 2.85
C ILE A 133 0.48 -5.28 3.74
N SER A 134 1.67 -5.04 3.19
CA SER A 134 2.97 -5.14 3.85
C SER A 134 3.92 -4.07 3.28
N ILE A 135 4.99 -3.74 4.00
CA ILE A 135 5.97 -2.74 3.53
C ILE A 135 6.54 -3.11 2.15
N SER A 136 6.88 -4.39 1.95
CA SER A 136 7.39 -4.87 0.65
C SER A 136 6.34 -4.73 -0.45
N ALA A 137 5.10 -5.17 -0.20
CA ALA A 137 4.05 -5.10 -1.21
C ALA A 137 3.71 -3.65 -1.59
N ILE A 138 3.79 -2.71 -0.63
CA ILE A 138 3.67 -1.27 -0.90
C ILE A 138 4.81 -0.81 -1.82
N CYS A 139 6.07 -1.12 -1.48
CA CYS A 139 7.22 -0.72 -2.30
C CYS A 139 7.16 -1.30 -3.72
N ASP A 140 6.78 -2.58 -3.85
CA ASP A 140 6.62 -3.25 -5.14
C ASP A 140 5.51 -2.58 -5.96
N TYR A 141 4.40 -2.20 -5.33
CA TYR A 141 3.31 -1.49 -6.00
C TYR A 141 3.74 -0.09 -6.44
N VAL A 142 4.45 0.67 -5.61
CA VAL A 142 4.93 2.02 -5.98
C VAL A 142 5.91 1.94 -7.14
N THR A 143 6.87 1.02 -7.08
CA THR A 143 7.83 0.81 -8.18
C THR A 143 7.10 0.52 -9.48
N LEU A 144 6.06 -0.32 -9.42
CA LEU A 144 5.28 -0.72 -10.56
C LEU A 144 4.48 0.45 -11.17
N ILE A 145 3.89 1.33 -10.35
CA ILE A 145 3.13 2.48 -10.87
C ILE A 145 4.02 3.56 -11.49
N GLU A 146 5.27 3.69 -11.03
CA GLU A 146 6.18 4.73 -11.51
C GLU A 146 6.95 4.34 -12.77
N THR A 147 7.19 3.04 -12.97
CA THR A 147 8.16 2.58 -13.98
C THR A 147 7.56 1.80 -15.14
N ASP A 148 6.30 1.40 -15.06
CA ASP A 148 5.72 0.47 -16.04
C ASP A 148 4.52 1.10 -16.78
N GLU A 149 4.74 1.60 -18.00
CA GLU A 149 3.64 2.04 -18.89
C GLU A 149 2.60 0.92 -19.06
N ILE A 150 3.04 -0.35 -19.00
CA ILE A 150 2.15 -1.50 -19.09
C ILE A 150 1.21 -1.56 -17.88
N TYR A 151 1.69 -1.15 -16.72
CA TYR A 151 0.87 -1.06 -15.52
C TYR A 151 -0.21 0.01 -15.64
N ASP A 152 0.11 1.18 -16.20
CA ASP A 152 -0.86 2.24 -16.43
C ASP A 152 -2.01 1.76 -17.33
N GLY A 153 -1.69 0.98 -18.36
CA GLY A 153 -2.71 0.36 -19.20
C GLY A 153 -3.55 -0.69 -18.45
N TYR A 154 -2.92 -1.56 -17.65
CA TYR A 154 -3.64 -2.50 -16.78
C TYR A 154 -4.63 -1.79 -15.85
N ARG A 155 -4.17 -0.77 -15.15
CA ARG A 155 -4.97 0.01 -14.21
C ARG A 155 -6.12 0.71 -14.92
N THR A 156 -5.85 1.37 -16.04
CA THR A 156 -6.87 2.09 -16.82
C THR A 156 -7.99 1.15 -17.24
N ILE A 157 -7.65 -0.04 -17.72
CA ILE A 157 -8.63 -1.07 -18.10
C ILE A 157 -9.39 -1.58 -16.87
N TYR A 158 -8.69 -1.87 -15.77
CA TYR A 158 -9.33 -2.29 -14.52
C TYR A 158 -10.37 -1.28 -14.02
N GLN A 159 -9.98 -0.01 -13.91
CA GLN A 159 -10.87 1.05 -13.44
C GLN A 159 -12.08 1.24 -14.36
N GLN A 160 -11.90 1.12 -15.67
CA GLN A 160 -12.95 1.35 -16.66
C GLN A 160 -13.96 0.19 -16.77
N TYR A 161 -13.51 -1.06 -16.55
CA TYR A 161 -14.30 -2.25 -16.88
C TYR A 161 -14.56 -3.21 -15.72
N PHE A 162 -13.74 -3.20 -14.67
CA PHE A 162 -13.74 -4.27 -13.64
C PHE A 162 -13.95 -3.75 -12.21
N ALA A 163 -13.58 -2.51 -11.91
CA ALA A 163 -13.65 -1.96 -10.55
C ALA A 163 -15.08 -1.96 -9.95
N ASP A 164 -16.09 -1.63 -10.77
CA ASP A 164 -17.49 -1.60 -10.32
C ASP A 164 -18.12 -3.01 -10.19
N GLU A 165 -17.45 -4.05 -10.71
CA GLU A 165 -17.91 -5.44 -10.64
C GLU A 165 -17.41 -6.18 -9.39
N GLY A 166 -16.58 -5.52 -8.57
CA GLY A 166 -15.98 -6.11 -7.38
C GLY A 166 -14.88 -7.13 -7.70
N CYS A 167 -14.27 -7.03 -8.88
CA CYS A 167 -13.06 -7.78 -9.23
C CYS A 167 -11.87 -7.37 -8.36
N ASP A 168 -10.90 -8.26 -8.25
CA ASP A 168 -9.61 -7.99 -7.63
C ASP A 168 -8.67 -7.24 -8.59
N PHE A 169 -7.64 -6.60 -8.03
CA PHE A 169 -6.51 -6.07 -8.81
C PHE A 169 -5.19 -6.58 -8.21
N MET A 170 -4.88 -7.85 -8.48
CA MET A 170 -3.65 -8.46 -7.95
C MET A 170 -2.62 -8.65 -9.07
N ILE A 171 -1.52 -7.90 -9.01
CA ILE A 171 -0.40 -8.08 -9.93
C ILE A 171 0.32 -9.39 -9.62
N SER A 172 0.58 -10.17 -10.67
CA SER A 172 1.30 -11.42 -10.62
C SER A 172 2.27 -11.48 -11.79
N TYR A 173 3.32 -12.30 -11.67
CA TYR A 173 4.30 -12.51 -12.73
C TYR A 173 4.30 -13.97 -13.15
N SER A 174 4.39 -14.21 -14.46
CA SER A 174 4.62 -15.55 -15.00
C SER A 174 6.04 -16.03 -14.67
N ALA A 175 6.31 -17.33 -14.87
CA ALA A 175 7.67 -17.88 -14.75
C ALA A 175 8.69 -17.24 -15.72
N SER A 176 8.22 -16.57 -16.78
CA SER A 176 9.06 -15.82 -17.72
C SER A 176 9.25 -14.35 -17.35
N GLY A 177 8.68 -13.90 -16.23
CA GLY A 177 8.74 -12.51 -15.77
C GLY A 177 7.72 -11.57 -16.39
N ASN A 178 6.77 -12.07 -17.19
CA ASN A 178 5.72 -11.22 -17.76
C ASN A 178 4.66 -10.91 -16.70
N SER A 179 4.35 -9.62 -16.50
CA SER A 179 3.30 -9.16 -15.60
C SER A 179 1.91 -9.58 -16.12
N ARG A 180 0.97 -9.73 -15.19
CA ARG A 180 -0.47 -9.95 -15.41
C ARG A 180 -1.24 -9.46 -14.20
N VAL A 181 -2.50 -9.06 -14.38
CA VAL A 181 -3.43 -8.77 -13.29
C VAL A 181 -4.37 -9.96 -13.13
N ILE A 182 -4.50 -10.48 -11.92
CA ILE A 182 -5.55 -11.43 -11.54
C ILE A 182 -6.76 -10.62 -11.09
N LEU A 183 -7.85 -10.77 -11.84
CA LEU A 183 -9.12 -10.08 -11.63
C LEU A 183 -10.09 -10.90 -10.77
N ASN A 184 -9.96 -12.23 -10.82
CA ASN A 184 -10.77 -13.15 -10.03
C ASN A 184 -10.03 -14.49 -9.97
N GLU A 185 -9.97 -15.10 -8.80
CA GLU A 185 -9.48 -16.47 -8.65
C GLU A 185 -10.30 -17.22 -7.60
N ASN A 186 -10.81 -18.39 -7.98
CA ASN A 186 -11.46 -19.31 -7.06
C ASN A 186 -11.02 -20.77 -7.33
N GLU A 187 -11.75 -21.74 -6.80
CA GLU A 187 -11.42 -23.17 -6.97
C GLU A 187 -11.61 -23.66 -8.42
N GLU A 188 -12.50 -23.04 -9.18
CA GLU A 188 -12.89 -23.51 -10.52
C GLU A 188 -12.28 -22.70 -11.66
N ILE A 189 -12.08 -21.40 -11.47
CA ILE A 189 -11.65 -20.48 -12.53
C ILE A 189 -10.59 -19.49 -12.06
N ILE A 190 -9.88 -18.94 -13.04
CA ILE A 190 -9.08 -17.74 -12.91
C ILE A 190 -9.38 -16.81 -14.09
N GLU A 191 -9.54 -15.52 -13.79
CA GLU A 191 -9.72 -14.45 -14.76
C GLU A 191 -8.53 -13.49 -14.63
N ILE A 192 -7.85 -13.25 -15.75
CA ILE A 192 -6.62 -12.45 -15.77
C ILE A 192 -6.65 -11.44 -16.91
N LEU A 193 -6.01 -10.29 -16.70
CA LEU A 193 -5.68 -9.33 -17.74
C LEU A 193 -4.18 -9.42 -18.02
N VAL A 194 -3.81 -9.53 -19.30
CA VAL A 194 -2.41 -9.73 -19.74
C VAL A 194 -2.08 -8.76 -20.87
N TYR A 195 -0.93 -8.12 -20.77
CA TYR A 195 -0.33 -7.34 -21.85
C TYR A 195 0.11 -8.28 -22.98
N ASP A 196 -0.37 -8.01 -24.18
CA ASP A 196 -0.03 -8.77 -25.39
C ASP A 196 1.18 -8.12 -26.09
N ARG A 197 1.01 -6.88 -26.55
CA ARG A 197 1.99 -6.18 -27.39
C ARG A 197 1.62 -4.71 -27.61
N LEU A 198 2.54 -3.95 -28.17
CA LEU A 198 2.23 -2.69 -28.84
C LEU A 198 1.48 -2.94 -30.16
N SER A 199 0.59 -2.02 -30.50
CA SER A 199 -0.05 -1.94 -31.81
C SER A 199 1.00 -1.79 -32.92
N GLU A 200 0.65 -2.14 -34.16
CA GLU A 200 1.57 -2.06 -35.30
C GLU A 200 2.18 -0.67 -35.54
N ASN A 201 1.52 0.38 -35.05
CA ASN A 201 2.01 1.76 -35.14
C ASN A 201 2.74 2.26 -33.89
N GLU A 202 2.96 1.39 -32.90
CA GLU A 202 3.65 1.65 -31.63
C GLU A 202 3.02 2.78 -30.80
N LYS A 203 1.71 3.03 -30.97
CA LYS A 203 0.97 4.11 -30.27
C LYS A 203 -0.01 3.62 -29.22
N CYS A 204 -0.29 2.32 -29.17
CA CYS A 204 -1.26 1.76 -28.25
C CYS A 204 -0.72 0.45 -27.71
N GLU A 205 -0.74 0.29 -26.40
CA GLU A 205 -0.55 -1.00 -25.76
C GLU A 205 -1.84 -1.81 -25.86
N LEU A 206 -1.72 -3.10 -26.16
CA LEU A 206 -2.83 -4.02 -26.29
C LEU A 206 -2.81 -5.02 -25.13
N TYR A 207 -3.98 -5.19 -24.53
CA TYR A 207 -4.21 -6.09 -23.41
C TYR A 207 -5.32 -7.06 -23.76
N VAL A 208 -5.21 -8.28 -23.25
CA VAL A 208 -6.19 -9.35 -23.46
C VAL A 208 -6.67 -9.84 -22.10
N TRP A 209 -7.98 -9.83 -21.93
CA TRP A 209 -8.65 -10.48 -20.81
C TRP A 209 -8.88 -11.95 -21.15
N TYR A 210 -8.44 -12.83 -20.25
CA TYR A 210 -8.55 -14.27 -20.38
C TYR A 210 -9.34 -14.85 -19.23
N ARG A 211 -10.17 -15.85 -19.53
CA ARG A 211 -10.80 -16.71 -18.53
C ARG A 211 -10.40 -18.16 -18.72
N SER A 212 -9.74 -18.75 -17.74
CA SER A 212 -9.37 -20.17 -17.74
C SER A 212 -10.10 -20.94 -16.66
N LYS A 213 -10.44 -22.20 -16.96
CA LYS A 213 -10.79 -23.17 -15.92
C LYS A 213 -9.53 -23.68 -15.24
N LYS A 214 -9.64 -24.00 -13.95
CA LYS A 214 -8.61 -24.68 -13.17
C LYS A 214 -8.84 -26.19 -13.22
N ASN A 215 -7.73 -26.91 -13.27
CA ASN A 215 -7.71 -28.36 -13.13
C ASN A 215 -8.02 -28.76 -11.69
N ALA A 216 -8.30 -30.04 -11.45
CA ALA A 216 -8.59 -30.55 -10.11
C ALA A 216 -7.44 -30.37 -9.09
N ASP A 217 -6.21 -30.18 -9.58
CA ASP A 217 -5.03 -29.88 -8.77
C ASP A 217 -4.77 -28.37 -8.59
N GLY A 218 -5.66 -27.51 -9.10
CA GLY A 218 -5.56 -26.05 -9.06
C GLY A 218 -4.70 -25.43 -10.17
N SER A 219 -4.02 -26.24 -11.00
CA SER A 219 -3.24 -25.73 -12.13
C SER A 219 -4.14 -25.20 -13.24
N TRP A 220 -3.61 -24.31 -14.09
CA TRP A 220 -4.33 -23.76 -15.24
C TRP A 220 -3.34 -23.34 -16.33
N TYR A 221 -3.82 -23.20 -17.57
CA TYR A 221 -2.99 -22.85 -18.72
C TYR A 221 -3.65 -21.73 -19.52
N ILE A 222 -2.93 -20.62 -19.72
CA ILE A 222 -3.44 -19.48 -20.51
C ILE A 222 -3.78 -19.87 -21.95
N SER A 223 -3.11 -20.90 -22.51
CA SER A 223 -3.39 -21.42 -23.85
C SER A 223 -4.75 -22.10 -23.97
N GLU A 224 -5.39 -22.46 -22.85
CA GLU A 224 -6.71 -23.09 -22.79
C GLU A 224 -7.80 -22.08 -22.40
N ALA A 225 -7.43 -20.82 -22.18
CA ALA A 225 -8.34 -19.76 -21.80
C ALA A 225 -9.20 -19.30 -22.98
N GLN A 226 -10.40 -18.82 -22.66
CA GLN A 226 -11.34 -18.18 -23.59
C GLN A 226 -11.19 -16.66 -23.54
#